data_AF-A0A9X0DAJ2-F1
#
_entry.id   AF-A0A9X0DAJ2-F1
#
_cell.length_a   1.000
_cell.length_b   1.000
_cell.length_c   1.000
_cell.angle_alpha   90.00
_cell.angle_beta   90.00
_cell.angle_gamma   90.00
#
_symmetry.space_group_name_H-M   'P 1'
#
loop_
_entity.id
_entity.type
_entity.pdbx_description
1 polymer ?
#
loop_
_entity_poly.entity_id
_entity_poly.type
_entity_poly.pdbx_seq_one_letter_code
_entity_poly.pdbx_strand_id
1 'polypeptide(L)'
;MMNDEIESVRLSAINSLRKISQHIQLREDQLETLLGVLEDFSGDTREAVRELLCDCVFSTRACLHAAIHALLGNLAKYPQDRSSIWRCAKFLGEKHQHLASSLVPELLSTHPFFATPEPSVDDPAYVAILILVFNATAKSPTMLAMFPDHTSWHYAYLRDSQPDLVPHLDIEKSVTELDDKKIDEEGPQNANSFFESIQMRIKCVASRSPLNAQQASKNSHSRPSTCQEH
;
A
#
# COMPACT_ATOMS: atom_id res chain seq x y z
N MET A 1 -28.38 -11.70 -20.42
CA MET A 1 -28.13 -12.48 -19.20
C MET A 1 -27.41 -11.68 -18.13
N MET A 2 -26.31 -10.97 -18.43
CA MET A 2 -25.66 -10.11 -17.41
C MET A 2 -26.48 -8.85 -17.09
N ASN A 3 -27.40 -8.45 -17.97
CA ASN A 3 -28.34 -7.35 -17.76
C ASN A 3 -29.78 -7.86 -17.57
N ASP A 4 -29.94 -9.05 -16.99
CA ASP A 4 -31.24 -9.65 -16.71
C ASP A 4 -31.90 -9.00 -15.48
N GLU A 5 -33.23 -8.95 -15.43
CA GLU A 5 -33.99 -8.37 -14.31
C GLU A 5 -33.77 -9.15 -13.01
N ILE A 6 -33.55 -10.47 -13.12
CA ILE A 6 -33.39 -11.34 -11.96
C ILE A 6 -31.93 -11.35 -11.51
N GLU A 7 -31.69 -10.85 -10.29
CA GLU A 7 -30.35 -10.76 -9.68
C GLU A 7 -29.60 -12.10 -9.66
N SER A 8 -30.27 -13.18 -9.25
CA SER A 8 -29.64 -14.51 -9.19
C SER A 8 -29.19 -15.03 -10.57
N VAL A 9 -29.88 -14.62 -11.63
CA VAL A 9 -29.50 -14.94 -13.02
C VAL A 9 -28.26 -14.13 -13.42
N ARG A 10 -28.22 -12.82 -13.11
CA ARG A 10 -27.04 -11.98 -13.34
C ARG A 10 -25.81 -12.55 -12.63
N LEU A 11 -25.93 -12.82 -11.33
CA LEU A 11 -24.85 -13.35 -10.50
C LEU A 11 -24.35 -14.71 -11.00
N SER A 12 -25.27 -15.60 -11.38
CA SER A 12 -24.93 -16.91 -11.94
C SER A 12 -24.20 -16.80 -13.27
N ALA A 13 -24.57 -15.84 -14.12
CA ALA A 13 -23.90 -15.58 -15.39
C ALA A 13 -22.47 -15.06 -15.17
N ILE A 14 -22.27 -14.09 -14.27
CA ILE A 14 -20.95 -13.55 -13.93
C ILE A 14 -20.04 -14.65 -13.38
N ASN A 15 -20.52 -15.44 -12.43
CA ASN A 15 -19.77 -16.53 -11.82
C ASN A 15 -19.43 -17.64 -12.83
N SER A 16 -20.29 -17.88 -13.81
CA SER A 16 -20.02 -18.84 -14.88
C SER A 16 -18.95 -18.31 -15.83
N LEU A 17 -19.01 -17.02 -16.20
CA LEU A 17 -18.00 -16.37 -17.03
C LEU A 17 -16.62 -16.35 -16.35
N ARG A 18 -16.59 -16.13 -15.03
CA ARG A 18 -15.35 -16.15 -14.24
C ARG A 18 -14.61 -17.48 -14.33
N LYS A 19 -15.31 -18.61 -14.39
CA LYS A 19 -14.68 -19.94 -14.50
C LYS A 19 -13.89 -20.13 -15.79
N ILE A 20 -14.21 -19.36 -16.83
CA ILE A 20 -13.58 -19.46 -18.16
C ILE A 20 -12.76 -18.21 -18.52
N SER A 21 -12.76 -17.17 -17.69
CA SER A 21 -12.18 -15.86 -18.01
C SER A 21 -10.66 -15.92 -18.24
N GLN A 22 -9.96 -16.85 -17.60
CA GLN A 22 -8.52 -17.05 -17.77
C GLN A 22 -8.13 -17.52 -19.18
N HIS A 23 -9.08 -18.06 -19.95
CA HIS A 23 -8.87 -18.57 -21.31
C HIS A 23 -9.39 -17.62 -22.40
N ILE A 24 -9.90 -16.45 -22.01
CA ILE A 24 -10.55 -15.50 -22.92
C ILE A 24 -9.88 -14.15 -22.78
N GLN A 25 -9.55 -13.54 -23.92
CA GLN A 25 -9.15 -12.14 -23.97
C GLN A 25 -10.38 -11.28 -24.24
N LEU A 26 -10.65 -10.32 -23.36
CA LEU A 26 -11.77 -9.41 -23.52
C LEU A 26 -11.43 -8.33 -24.55
N ARG A 27 -12.32 -8.17 -25.52
CA ARG A 27 -12.35 -7.00 -26.38
C ARG A 27 -13.04 -5.85 -25.67
N GLU A 28 -12.86 -4.65 -26.19
CA GLU A 28 -13.40 -3.40 -25.65
C GLU A 28 -14.93 -3.43 -25.52
N ASP A 29 -15.65 -3.91 -26.54
CA ASP A 29 -17.12 -4.05 -26.53
C ASP A 29 -17.63 -4.97 -25.41
N GLN A 30 -16.90 -6.05 -25.17
CA GLN A 30 -17.23 -7.01 -24.12
C GLN A 30 -16.91 -6.46 -22.74
N LEU A 31 -15.82 -5.70 -22.62
CA LEU A 31 -15.43 -5.04 -21.40
C LEU A 31 -16.44 -3.97 -21.00
N GLU A 32 -16.90 -3.12 -21.92
CA GLU A 32 -17.92 -2.10 -21.63
C GLU A 32 -19.19 -2.69 -20.99
N THR A 33 -19.61 -3.87 -21.46
CA THR A 33 -20.75 -4.58 -20.88
C THR A 33 -20.48 -4.97 -19.42
N LEU A 34 -19.28 -5.44 -19.10
CA LEU A 34 -18.89 -5.76 -17.71
C LEU A 34 -18.79 -4.50 -16.85
N LEU A 35 -18.21 -3.43 -17.39
CA LEU A 35 -18.06 -2.16 -16.67
C LEU A 35 -19.42 -1.54 -16.35
N GLY A 36 -20.43 -1.70 -17.23
CA GLY A 36 -21.79 -1.27 -16.93
C GLY A 36 -22.42 -1.99 -15.73
N VAL A 37 -22.06 -3.26 -15.48
CA VAL A 37 -22.57 -4.03 -14.33
C VAL A 37 -21.90 -3.60 -13.02
N LEU A 38 -20.75 -2.90 -13.05
CA LEU A 38 -20.22 -2.28 -11.83
C LEU A 38 -21.19 -1.24 -11.25
N GLU A 39 -22.11 -0.69 -12.05
CA GLU A 39 -23.11 0.26 -11.58
C GLU A 39 -24.39 -0.37 -11.01
N ASP A 40 -24.44 -1.71 -10.89
CA ASP A 40 -25.59 -2.43 -10.35
C ASP A 40 -25.91 -2.00 -8.91
N PHE A 41 -27.20 -2.01 -8.57
CA PHE A 41 -27.67 -1.71 -7.23
C PHE A 41 -27.20 -2.76 -6.20
N SER A 42 -27.14 -4.03 -6.59
CA SER A 42 -26.70 -5.14 -5.75
C SER A 42 -25.19 -5.11 -5.52
N GLY A 43 -24.78 -5.05 -4.25
CA GLY A 43 -23.38 -5.13 -3.86
C GLY A 43 -22.72 -6.45 -4.25
N ASP A 44 -23.46 -7.56 -4.15
CA ASP A 44 -22.96 -8.90 -4.50
C ASP A 44 -22.68 -9.03 -6.00
N THR A 45 -23.53 -8.41 -6.82
CA THR A 45 -23.33 -8.36 -8.28
C THR A 45 -22.10 -7.53 -8.63
N ARG A 46 -21.94 -6.35 -8.01
CA ARG A 46 -20.75 -5.51 -8.19
C ARG A 46 -19.47 -6.24 -7.75
N GLU A 47 -19.52 -6.96 -6.63
CA GLU A 47 -18.40 -7.76 -6.13
C GLU A 47 -18.01 -8.84 -7.13
N ALA A 48 -18.97 -9.64 -7.59
CA ALA A 48 -18.72 -10.72 -8.53
C ALA A 48 -18.09 -10.21 -9.84
N VAL A 49 -18.47 -9.03 -10.31
CA VAL A 49 -17.85 -8.41 -11.50
C VAL A 49 -16.43 -7.94 -11.21
N ARG A 50 -16.15 -7.32 -10.05
CA ARG A 50 -14.78 -6.95 -9.69
C ARG A 50 -13.89 -8.19 -9.60
N GLU A 51 -14.38 -9.28 -9.02
CA GLU A 51 -13.67 -10.55 -8.99
C GLU A 51 -13.44 -11.13 -10.39
N LEU A 52 -14.42 -11.04 -11.29
CA LEU A 52 -14.25 -11.41 -12.69
C LEU A 52 -13.17 -10.55 -13.37
N LEU A 53 -13.17 -9.23 -13.18
CA LEU A 53 -12.17 -8.32 -13.75
C LEU A 53 -10.75 -8.63 -13.28
N CYS A 54 -10.58 -9.08 -12.02
CA CYS A 54 -9.29 -9.57 -11.52
C CYS A 54 -8.78 -10.76 -12.33
N ASP A 55 -9.68 -11.61 -12.83
CA ASP A 55 -9.33 -12.83 -13.56
C ASP A 55 -9.11 -12.59 -15.06
N CYS A 56 -9.71 -11.55 -15.63
CA CYS A 56 -9.63 -11.21 -17.05
C CYS A 56 -8.25 -10.75 -17.53
N VAL A 57 -8.00 -10.94 -18.84
CA VAL A 57 -6.84 -10.43 -19.56
C VAL A 57 -7.31 -9.42 -20.60
N PHE A 58 -6.74 -8.22 -20.57
CA PHE A 58 -7.04 -7.12 -21.50
C PHE A 58 -6.06 -7.07 -22.65
N SER A 59 -6.58 -6.82 -23.85
CA SER A 59 -5.78 -6.79 -25.08
C SER A 59 -5.15 -5.43 -25.39
N THR A 60 -5.71 -4.33 -24.86
CA THR A 60 -5.30 -2.97 -25.24
C THR A 60 -5.15 -2.04 -24.03
N ARG A 61 -4.34 -0.99 -24.18
CA ARG A 61 -4.20 0.09 -23.18
C ARG A 61 -5.55 0.73 -22.86
N ALA A 62 -6.39 0.95 -23.88
CA ALA A 62 -7.72 1.55 -23.72
C ALA A 62 -8.62 0.72 -22.80
N CYS A 63 -8.57 -0.61 -22.90
CA CYS A 63 -9.33 -1.49 -22.00
C CYS A 63 -8.92 -1.32 -20.54
N LEU A 64 -7.61 -1.31 -20.26
CA LEU A 64 -7.12 -1.10 -18.89
C LEU A 64 -7.50 0.29 -18.37
N HIS A 65 -7.35 1.33 -19.20
CA HIS A 65 -7.74 2.70 -18.87
C HIS A 65 -9.24 2.78 -18.52
N ALA A 66 -10.11 2.26 -19.37
CA ALA A 66 -11.55 2.22 -19.13
C ALA A 66 -11.91 1.47 -17.84
N ALA A 67 -11.25 0.33 -17.58
CA ALA A 67 -11.47 -0.42 -16.34
C ALA A 67 -11.05 0.37 -15.09
N ILE A 68 -9.91 1.06 -15.13
CA ILE A 68 -9.45 1.91 -14.02
C ILE A 68 -10.45 3.04 -13.78
N HIS A 69 -10.84 3.78 -14.82
CA HIS A 69 -11.79 4.88 -14.67
C HIS A 69 -13.17 4.42 -14.18
N ALA A 70 -13.65 3.27 -14.65
CA ALA A 70 -14.88 2.67 -14.15
C ALA A 70 -14.78 2.28 -12.67
N LEU A 71 -13.65 1.72 -12.22
CA LEU A 71 -13.41 1.42 -10.80
C LEU A 71 -13.36 2.68 -9.93
N LEU A 72 -12.72 3.75 -10.40
CA LEU A 72 -12.66 5.02 -9.67
C LEU A 72 -14.05 5.69 -9.60
N GLY A 73 -14.81 5.67 -10.71
CA GLY A 73 -16.21 6.12 -10.72
C GLY A 73 -17.08 5.28 -9.79
N ASN A 74 -16.86 3.97 -9.75
CA ASN A 74 -17.54 3.05 -8.83
C ASN A 74 -17.25 3.39 -7.38
N LEU A 75 -16.00 3.72 -7.04
CA LEU A 75 -15.58 4.11 -5.70
C LEU A 75 -16.25 5.40 -5.23
N ALA A 76 -16.38 6.39 -6.13
CA ALA A 76 -17.09 7.63 -5.85
C ALA A 76 -18.59 7.40 -5.59
N LYS A 77 -19.21 6.48 -6.34
CA LYS A 77 -20.64 6.13 -6.22
C LYS A 77 -20.93 5.21 -5.02
N TYR A 78 -20.00 4.30 -4.70
CA TYR A 78 -20.15 3.26 -3.69
C TYR A 78 -18.91 3.17 -2.77
N PRO A 79 -18.71 4.14 -1.85
CA PRO A 79 -17.53 4.17 -0.99
C PRO A 79 -17.38 2.94 -0.07
N GLN A 80 -18.48 2.24 0.22
CA GLN A 80 -18.45 1.03 1.04
C GLN A 80 -17.76 -0.16 0.35
N ASP A 81 -17.64 -0.14 -0.99
CA ASP A 81 -16.99 -1.19 -1.79
C ASP A 81 -15.46 -1.00 -1.88
N ARG A 82 -14.90 -0.02 -1.15
CA ARG A 82 -13.49 0.40 -1.22
C ARG A 82 -12.47 -0.74 -1.16
N SER A 83 -12.64 -1.67 -0.22
CA SER A 83 -11.69 -2.78 -0.03
C SER A 83 -11.64 -3.72 -1.25
N SER A 84 -12.78 -4.00 -1.86
CA SER A 84 -12.85 -4.82 -3.07
C SER A 84 -12.28 -4.09 -4.29
N ILE A 85 -12.55 -2.79 -4.40
CA ILE A 85 -11.99 -1.95 -5.48
C ILE A 85 -10.47 -1.91 -5.40
N TRP A 86 -9.90 -1.69 -4.22
CA TRP A 86 -8.44 -1.71 -4.02
C TRP A 86 -7.82 -3.08 -4.31
N ARG A 87 -8.49 -4.16 -3.92
CA ARG A 87 -8.08 -5.52 -4.30
C ARG A 87 -8.10 -5.72 -5.83
N CYS A 88 -9.13 -5.22 -6.50
CA CYS A 88 -9.21 -5.29 -7.96
C CYS A 88 -8.09 -4.49 -8.63
N ALA A 89 -7.82 -3.26 -8.14
CA ALA A 89 -6.73 -2.43 -8.62
C ALA A 89 -5.36 -3.12 -8.50
N LYS A 90 -5.11 -3.81 -7.36
CA LYS A 90 -3.92 -4.65 -7.16
C LYS A 90 -3.78 -5.68 -8.30
N PHE A 91 -4.78 -6.53 -8.50
CA PHE A 91 -4.72 -7.61 -9.50
C PHE A 91 -4.62 -7.08 -10.93
N LEU A 92 -5.29 -5.98 -11.25
CA LEU A 92 -5.18 -5.33 -12.55
C LEU A 92 -3.74 -4.88 -12.83
N GLY A 93 -3.07 -4.29 -11.84
CA GLY A 93 -1.67 -3.91 -11.92
C GLY A 93 -0.74 -5.11 -12.11
N GLU A 94 -0.91 -6.16 -11.29
CA GLU A 94 -0.08 -7.38 -11.34
C GLU A 94 -0.15 -8.11 -12.69
N LYS A 95 -1.32 -8.10 -13.34
CA LYS A 95 -1.56 -8.77 -14.63
C LYS A 95 -1.17 -7.94 -15.84
N HIS A 96 -1.45 -6.63 -15.83
CA HIS A 96 -1.39 -5.79 -17.04
C HIS A 96 -0.21 -4.83 -17.03
N GLN A 97 0.95 -5.29 -16.56
CA GLN A 97 2.14 -4.46 -16.35
C GLN A 97 2.59 -3.69 -17.59
N HIS A 98 2.61 -4.37 -18.74
CA HIS A 98 3.00 -3.76 -20.01
C HIS A 98 2.04 -2.62 -20.41
N LEU A 99 0.73 -2.80 -20.22
CA LEU A 99 -0.26 -1.76 -20.50
C LEU A 99 -0.17 -0.62 -19.47
N ALA A 100 -0.05 -0.97 -18.19
CA ALA A 100 0.05 -0.04 -17.07
C ALA A 100 1.26 0.89 -17.20
N SER A 101 2.42 0.37 -17.65
CA SER A 101 3.65 1.17 -17.83
C SER A 101 3.43 2.41 -18.69
N SER A 102 2.61 2.29 -19.73
CA SER A 102 2.30 3.39 -20.63
C SER A 102 1.35 4.41 -20.00
N LEU A 103 0.53 3.99 -19.02
CA LEU A 103 -0.47 4.78 -18.31
C LEU A 103 0.09 5.48 -17.08
N VAL A 104 1.22 5.04 -16.51
CA VAL A 104 1.79 5.60 -15.26
C VAL A 104 1.88 7.14 -15.27
N PRO A 105 2.43 7.81 -16.30
CA PRO A 105 2.54 9.28 -16.28
C PRO A 105 1.17 9.97 -16.24
N GLU A 106 0.18 9.38 -16.91
CA GLU A 106 -1.20 9.88 -16.95
C GLU A 106 -1.89 9.67 -15.60
N LEU A 107 -1.76 8.47 -15.03
CA LEU A 107 -2.36 8.08 -13.76
C LEU A 107 -1.78 8.87 -12.57
N LEU A 108 -0.48 9.11 -12.56
CA LEU A 108 0.20 9.93 -11.55
C LEU A 108 0.13 11.43 -11.88
N SER A 109 -0.60 11.83 -12.93
CA SER A 109 -0.72 13.23 -13.37
C SER A 109 0.63 13.94 -13.51
N THR A 110 1.64 13.23 -14.01
CA THR A 110 3.00 13.74 -14.18
C THR A 110 3.09 14.48 -15.51
N HIS A 111 3.25 15.80 -15.47
CA HIS A 111 3.40 16.62 -16.68
C HIS A 111 4.88 17.01 -16.90
N PRO A 112 5.46 16.87 -18.11
CA PRO A 112 6.88 17.13 -18.35
C PRO A 112 7.36 18.54 -18.01
N PHE A 113 6.47 19.53 -18.05
CA PHE A 113 6.80 20.95 -17.88
C PHE A 113 6.08 21.62 -16.72
N PHE A 114 5.08 20.98 -16.11
CA PHE A 114 4.25 21.60 -15.09
C PHE A 114 4.26 20.75 -13.83
N ALA A 115 4.54 21.39 -12.70
CA ALA A 115 4.33 20.76 -11.40
C ALA A 115 2.81 20.71 -11.15
N THR A 116 2.26 19.50 -11.11
CA THR A 116 0.91 19.26 -10.63
C THR A 116 0.90 19.25 -9.10
N PRO A 117 -0.16 19.77 -8.46
CA PRO A 117 -0.29 19.66 -7.01
C PRO A 117 -0.23 18.19 -6.57
N GLU A 118 0.48 17.93 -5.48
CA GLU A 118 0.59 16.60 -4.89
C GLU A 118 -0.80 16.11 -4.41
N PRO A 119 -1.25 14.92 -4.86
CA PRO A 119 -2.52 14.37 -4.41
C PRO A 119 -2.42 13.87 -2.95
N SER A 120 -3.50 13.99 -2.19
CA SER A 120 -3.53 13.50 -0.80
C SER A 120 -3.69 11.97 -0.75
N VAL A 121 -2.91 11.32 0.12
CA VAL A 121 -3.06 9.89 0.46
C VAL A 121 -4.37 9.56 1.20
N ASP A 122 -5.11 10.58 1.65
CA ASP A 122 -6.45 10.40 2.23
C ASP A 122 -7.52 10.15 1.15
N ASP A 123 -7.24 10.49 -0.11
CA ASP A 123 -8.16 10.26 -1.22
C ASP A 123 -8.16 8.78 -1.62
N PRO A 124 -9.26 8.04 -1.42
CA PRO A 124 -9.30 6.61 -1.72
C PRO A 124 -9.19 6.31 -3.22
N ALA A 125 -9.50 7.27 -4.12
CA ALA A 125 -9.28 7.13 -5.55
C ALA A 125 -7.78 7.18 -5.90
N TYR A 126 -7.06 8.14 -5.36
CA TYR A 126 -5.61 8.22 -5.51
C TYR A 126 -4.90 6.98 -4.92
N VAL A 127 -5.31 6.51 -3.76
CA VAL A 127 -4.77 5.26 -3.17
C VAL A 127 -5.00 4.06 -4.09
N ALA A 128 -6.15 3.95 -4.75
CA ALA A 128 -6.41 2.88 -5.71
C ALA A 128 -5.43 2.94 -6.91
N ILE A 129 -5.12 4.14 -7.40
CA ILE A 129 -4.12 4.35 -8.46
C ILE A 129 -2.73 3.91 -7.98
N LEU A 130 -2.30 4.35 -6.79
CA LEU A 130 -1.01 3.98 -6.23
C LEU A 130 -0.86 2.46 -6.06
N ILE A 131 -1.89 1.78 -5.52
CA ILE A 131 -1.92 0.33 -5.39
C ILE A 131 -1.72 -0.32 -6.77
N LEU A 132 -2.45 0.10 -7.80
CA LEU A 132 -2.31 -0.45 -9.14
C LEU A 132 -0.90 -0.25 -9.69
N VAL A 133 -0.36 0.97 -9.58
CA VAL A 133 0.95 1.34 -10.12
C VAL A 133 2.09 0.58 -9.42
N PHE A 134 2.05 0.45 -8.09
CA PHE A 134 3.05 -0.32 -7.35
C PHE A 134 3.02 -1.81 -7.71
N ASN A 135 1.83 -2.38 -7.86
CA ASN A 135 1.67 -3.77 -8.29
C ASN A 135 2.11 -4.02 -9.74
N ALA A 136 1.91 -3.05 -10.62
CA ALA A 136 2.45 -3.11 -11.97
C ALA A 136 3.99 -3.07 -11.96
N THR A 137 4.56 -2.31 -11.05
CA THR A 137 6.02 -2.07 -10.95
C THR A 137 6.79 -3.25 -10.36
N ALA A 138 6.15 -4.10 -9.57
CA ALA A 138 6.81 -5.23 -8.90
C ALA A 138 7.59 -6.19 -9.82
N LYS A 139 7.23 -6.30 -11.11
CA LYS A 139 8.01 -7.11 -12.08
C LYS A 139 8.74 -6.27 -13.15
N SER A 140 8.66 -4.94 -13.08
CA SER A 140 9.30 -4.04 -14.04
C SER A 140 9.90 -2.81 -13.32
N PRO A 141 11.12 -2.91 -12.78
CA PRO A 141 11.74 -1.84 -12.01
C PRO A 141 12.00 -0.56 -12.81
N THR A 142 11.97 -0.63 -14.15
CA THR A 142 12.06 0.55 -15.04
C THR A 142 10.95 1.58 -14.82
N MET A 143 9.78 1.17 -14.31
CA MET A 143 8.69 2.10 -13.98
C MET A 143 9.04 3.02 -12.81
N LEU A 144 9.94 2.62 -11.91
CA LEU A 144 10.32 3.44 -10.76
C LEU A 144 10.92 4.78 -11.17
N ALA A 145 11.65 4.82 -12.27
CA ALA A 145 12.25 6.04 -12.79
C ALA A 145 11.20 7.06 -13.32
N MET A 146 9.94 6.64 -13.47
CA MET A 146 8.85 7.49 -13.95
C MET A 146 8.08 8.17 -12.81
N PHE A 147 8.36 7.80 -11.56
CA PHE A 147 7.59 8.26 -10.42
C PHE A 147 8.03 9.66 -9.97
N PRO A 148 7.09 10.56 -9.64
CA PRO A 148 7.40 11.79 -8.93
C PRO A 148 8.01 11.50 -7.55
N ASP A 149 8.86 12.40 -7.05
CA ASP A 149 9.57 12.26 -5.78
C ASP A 149 8.66 11.91 -4.60
N HIS A 150 7.49 12.56 -4.52
CA HIS A 150 6.51 12.33 -3.44
C HIS A 150 5.97 10.89 -3.38
N THR A 151 6.01 10.17 -4.50
CA THR A 151 5.49 8.79 -4.61
C THR A 151 6.28 7.82 -3.71
N SER A 152 7.54 8.12 -3.41
CA SER A 152 8.37 7.33 -2.49
C SER A 152 7.82 7.37 -1.06
N TRP A 153 7.44 8.55 -0.56
CA TRP A 153 6.80 8.72 0.75
C TRP A 153 5.44 8.04 0.79
N HIS A 154 4.65 8.18 -0.27
CA HIS A 154 3.35 7.50 -0.38
C HIS A 154 3.49 5.97 -0.40
N TYR A 155 4.53 5.46 -1.06
CA TYR A 155 4.86 4.03 -1.02
C TYR A 155 5.15 3.56 0.40
N ALA A 156 6.04 4.24 1.13
CA ALA A 156 6.39 3.86 2.51
C ALA A 156 5.16 3.84 3.42
N TYR A 157 4.33 4.89 3.35
CA TYR A 157 3.09 4.97 4.12
C TYR A 157 2.10 3.83 3.79
N LEU A 158 1.88 3.54 2.50
CA LEU A 158 0.95 2.48 2.09
C LEU A 158 1.51 1.09 2.37
N ARG A 159 2.84 0.91 2.31
CA ARG A 159 3.51 -0.34 2.65
C ARG A 159 3.30 -0.70 4.12
N ASP A 160 3.36 0.29 5.02
CA ASP A 160 3.14 0.12 6.45
C ASP A 160 1.66 -0.05 6.80
N SER A 161 0.78 0.75 6.19
CA SER A 161 -0.65 0.74 6.52
C SER A 161 -1.44 -0.38 5.85
N GLN A 162 -1.04 -0.82 4.65
CA GLN A 162 -1.79 -1.78 3.81
C GLN A 162 -0.86 -2.82 3.15
N PRO A 163 -0.17 -3.63 3.96
CA PRO A 163 0.88 -4.53 3.47
C PRO A 163 0.38 -5.63 2.52
N ASP A 164 -0.89 -6.01 2.61
CA ASP A 164 -1.48 -7.05 1.77
C ASP A 164 -1.76 -6.57 0.34
N LEU A 165 -1.86 -5.25 0.15
CA LEU A 165 -2.23 -4.62 -1.12
C LEU A 165 -1.02 -4.08 -1.87
N VAL A 166 0.06 -3.71 -1.17
CA VAL A 166 1.26 -3.09 -1.76
C VAL A 166 2.44 -4.07 -1.70
N PRO A 167 3.07 -4.40 -2.85
CA PRO A 167 4.22 -5.29 -2.89
C PRO A 167 5.47 -4.61 -2.34
N HIS A 168 6.49 -5.39 -1.99
CA HIS A 168 7.82 -4.83 -1.76
C HIS A 168 8.44 -4.41 -3.09
N LEU A 169 8.88 -3.16 -3.16
CA LEU A 169 9.61 -2.59 -4.28
C LEU A 169 11.01 -2.17 -3.79
N ASP A 170 12.02 -2.32 -4.63
CA ASP A 170 13.40 -1.89 -4.37
C ASP A 170 13.54 -0.35 -4.49
N ILE A 171 12.61 0.42 -3.93
CA ILE A 171 12.62 1.90 -3.94
C ILE A 171 13.63 2.43 -2.93
N GLU A 172 13.82 1.72 -1.81
CA GLU A 172 14.60 2.21 -0.68
C GLU A 172 16.06 2.52 -1.02
N LYS A 173 16.64 1.89 -2.04
CA LYS A 173 18.02 2.12 -2.46
C LYS A 173 18.28 3.53 -3.01
N SER A 174 17.25 4.24 -3.51
CA SER A 174 17.45 5.61 -4.01
C SER A 174 17.39 6.69 -2.92
N VAL A 175 16.79 6.38 -1.76
CA VAL A 175 16.67 7.33 -0.65
C VAL A 175 17.83 7.20 0.34
N THR A 176 18.36 5.99 0.55
CA THR A 176 19.49 5.78 1.48
C THR A 176 20.79 6.43 1.01
N GLU A 177 21.03 6.57 -0.30
CA GLU A 177 22.28 7.17 -0.80
C GLU A 177 22.41 8.68 -0.55
N LEU A 178 21.32 9.37 -0.18
CA LEU A 178 21.34 10.82 0.10
C LEU A 178 21.40 11.16 1.59
N ASP A 179 21.09 10.23 2.50
CA ASP A 179 21.06 10.47 3.95
C ASP A 179 21.95 9.52 4.78
N ASP A 180 22.74 8.63 4.18
CA ASP A 180 23.69 7.74 4.88
C ASP A 180 24.97 8.45 5.39
N LYS A 181 24.79 9.58 6.07
CA LYS A 181 25.71 9.99 7.13
C LYS A 181 25.10 9.67 8.49
N LYS A 182 25.42 8.44 8.93
CA LYS A 182 25.46 7.95 10.31
C LYS A 182 24.11 7.75 11.00
N ILE A 183 23.56 6.54 10.89
CA ILE A 183 23.01 5.85 12.07
C ILE A 183 23.44 4.39 11.96
N ASP A 184 24.38 3.99 12.81
CA ASP A 184 24.84 2.61 12.93
C ASP A 184 23.67 1.69 13.30
N GLU A 185 23.53 0.60 12.55
CA GLU A 185 22.65 -0.52 12.87
C GLU A 185 23.08 -1.20 14.17
N GLU A 186 22.48 -0.82 15.31
CA GLU A 186 22.43 -1.68 16.49
C GLU A 186 21.03 -2.32 16.59
N GLY A 187 20.94 -3.56 16.13
CA GLY A 187 19.72 -4.36 16.11
C GLY A 187 19.10 -4.68 17.49
N PRO A 188 18.02 -5.48 17.51
CA PRO A 188 17.10 -5.68 18.65
C PRO A 188 17.69 -6.37 19.90
N GLN A 189 18.99 -6.66 19.92
CA GLN A 189 19.70 -7.20 21.09
C GLN A 189 19.76 -6.19 22.25
N ASN A 190 19.71 -4.89 21.94
CA ASN A 190 19.79 -3.83 22.93
C ASN A 190 18.54 -3.77 23.84
N ALA A 191 17.35 -4.03 23.28
CA ALA A 191 16.10 -4.01 24.05
C ALA A 191 16.03 -5.15 25.08
N ASN A 192 16.47 -6.36 24.71
CA ASN A 192 16.47 -7.52 25.61
C ASN A 192 17.50 -7.36 26.73
N SER A 193 18.71 -6.88 26.40
CA SER A 193 19.75 -6.62 27.42
C SER A 193 19.36 -5.49 28.38
N PHE A 194 18.65 -4.46 27.89
CA PHE A 194 18.07 -3.40 28.70
C PHE A 194 16.98 -3.94 29.64
N PHE A 195 16.08 -4.79 29.13
CA PHE A 195 15.03 -5.40 29.94
C PHE A 195 15.59 -6.31 31.03
N GLU A 196 16.60 -7.12 30.72
CA GLU A 196 17.32 -7.94 31.71
C GLU A 196 18.01 -7.07 32.75
N SER A 197 18.63 -5.97 32.34
CA SER A 197 19.28 -5.01 33.24
C SER A 197 18.29 -4.36 34.21
N ILE A 198 17.09 -3.99 33.73
CA ILE A 198 16.02 -3.46 34.58
C ILE A 198 15.50 -4.53 35.54
N GLN A 199 15.24 -5.74 35.05
CA GLN A 199 14.76 -6.84 35.88
C GLN A 199 15.76 -7.18 37.00
N MET A 200 17.06 -7.17 36.70
CA MET A 200 18.11 -7.38 37.69
C MET A 200 18.15 -6.27 38.74
N ARG A 201 17.99 -4.99 38.34
CA ARG A 201 17.90 -3.88 39.30
C ARG A 201 16.68 -4.00 40.22
N ILE A 202 15.52 -4.37 39.68
CA ILE A 202 14.29 -4.56 40.47
C ILE A 202 14.47 -5.71 41.47
N LYS A 203 15.05 -6.84 41.06
CA LYS A 203 15.34 -7.97 41.96
C LYS A 203 16.35 -7.60 43.05
N CYS A 204 17.36 -6.81 42.74
CA CYS A 204 18.32 -6.27 43.71
C CYS A 204 17.67 -5.29 44.70
N VAL A 205 16.66 -4.54 44.29
CA VAL A 205 15.91 -3.64 45.18
C VAL A 205 14.92 -4.44 46.05
N ALA A 206 14.27 -5.45 45.49
CA ALA A 206 13.32 -6.31 46.20
C ALA A 206 13.98 -7.21 47.27
N SER A 207 15.26 -7.54 47.11
CA SER A 207 16.05 -8.32 48.08
C SER A 207 16.66 -7.49 49.22
N ARG A 208 16.55 -6.15 49.18
CA ARG A 208 16.98 -5.29 50.28
C ARG A 208 15.92 -5.25 51.37
N SER A 209 16.15 -5.97 52.46
CA SER A 209 15.42 -5.79 53.72
C SER A 209 15.49 -4.32 54.20
N PRO A 210 14.46 -3.77 54.89
CA PRO A 210 14.32 -2.34 55.16
C PRO A 210 15.39 -1.67 56.05
N LEU A 211 16.42 -2.39 56.49
CA LEU A 211 17.39 -1.89 57.47
C LEU A 211 18.60 -1.15 56.87
N ASN A 212 18.87 -1.26 55.56
CA ASN A 212 20.06 -0.64 54.94
C ASN A 212 19.75 0.56 54.01
N ALA A 213 18.50 1.03 53.93
CA ALA A 213 18.15 2.19 53.10
C ALA A 213 18.62 3.54 53.68
N GLN A 214 18.99 3.60 54.97
CA GLN A 214 19.42 4.85 55.64
C GLN A 214 20.94 5.11 55.61
N GLN A 215 21.76 4.20 55.08
CA GLN A 215 23.22 4.42 54.98
C GLN A 215 23.67 4.90 53.59
N ALA A 216 22.81 4.82 52.57
CA ALA A 216 23.12 5.34 51.23
C ALA A 216 22.83 6.86 51.06
N SER A 217 22.13 7.51 52.00
CA SER A 217 21.83 8.96 51.92
C SER A 217 22.87 9.87 52.58
N LYS A 218 23.95 9.32 53.14
CA LYS A 218 24.99 10.12 53.84
C LYS A 218 26.27 10.41 53.06
N ASN A 219 26.40 9.95 51.81
CA ASN A 219 27.60 10.24 50.99
C ASN A 219 27.36 11.25 49.84
N SER A 220 26.25 12.01 49.85
CA SER A 220 25.97 13.03 48.83
C SER A 220 26.51 14.43 49.14
N HIS A 221 27.47 14.58 50.07
CA HIS A 221 28.13 15.86 50.36
C HIS A 221 29.65 15.73 50.27
N SER A 222 30.18 15.80 49.04
CA SER A 222 31.47 16.43 48.76
C SER A 222 31.59 16.68 47.25
N ARG A 223 31.22 17.89 46.81
CA ARG A 223 31.74 18.45 45.56
C ARG A 223 33.23 18.76 45.78
N PRO A 224 34.10 18.48 44.80
CA PRO A 224 35.23 19.34 44.53
C PRO A 224 35.02 20.03 43.19
N SER A 225 34.83 21.34 43.29
CA SER A 225 35.17 22.33 42.28
C SER A 225 36.66 22.27 41.96
N THR A 226 37.04 22.14 40.68
CA THR A 226 38.18 22.88 40.12
C THR A 226 38.17 22.85 38.59
N CYS A 227 38.15 24.05 38.01
CA CYS A 227 38.57 24.35 36.64
C CYS A 227 40.10 24.24 36.53
N GLN A 228 40.61 23.85 35.36
CA GLN A 228 41.93 24.21 34.79
C GLN A 228 41.94 23.66 33.34
N GLU A 229 41.84 24.49 32.29
CA GLU A 229 42.94 25.22 31.62
C GLU A 229 44.13 24.31 31.26
N HIS A 230 44.21 23.93 29.98
CA HIS A 230 45.38 24.11 29.11
C HIS A 230 44.98 23.99 27.64
#